data_AF-A0A2U0S397-F1
#
_entry.id   AF-A0A2U0S397-F1
#
_cell.length_a   1.000
_cell.length_b   1.000
_cell.length_c   1.000
_cell.angle_alpha   90.00
_cell.angle_beta   90.00
_cell.angle_gamma   90.00
#
_symmetry.space_group_name_H-M   'P 1'
#
loop_
_entity.id
_entity.type
_entity.pdbx_description
1 polymer ?
#
loop_
_entity_poly.entity_id
_entity_poly.type
_entity_poly.pdbx_seq_one_letter_code
_entity_poly.pdbx_strand_id
1 'polypeptide(L)'
;MSDHKNDVPKPEEISGILAAVSKEIPGLVRGVLDAFFSPEAAADMGKSVATFYKTLKEGGIPEEQALSMTKDYLGTLTKWSDSLKGMKFGHHEG
;
A
#
# COMPACT_ATOMS: atom_id res chain seq x y z
N MET A 1 -8.05 42.66 -25.78
CA MET A 1 -8.62 41.56 -24.98
C MET A 1 -8.16 40.27 -25.61
N SER A 2 -7.20 39.59 -24.99
CA SER A 2 -6.63 38.35 -25.53
C SER A 2 -7.56 37.18 -25.19
N ASP A 3 -8.07 36.55 -26.24
CA ASP A 3 -8.96 35.39 -26.25
C ASP A 3 -8.22 34.19 -25.64
N HIS A 4 -8.33 33.98 -24.33
CA HIS A 4 -7.97 32.70 -23.71
C HIS A 4 -9.08 31.70 -24.05
N LYS A 5 -9.05 31.17 -25.28
CA LYS A 5 -9.77 29.93 -25.57
C LYS A 5 -9.14 28.84 -24.72
N ASN A 6 -9.95 28.25 -23.85
CA ASN A 6 -9.59 27.08 -23.07
C ASN A 6 -9.08 26.00 -24.03
N ASP A 7 -7.77 25.83 -24.08
CA ASP A 7 -7.06 24.81 -24.86
C ASP A 7 -7.27 23.48 -24.12
N VAL A 8 -8.47 22.93 -24.24
CA VAL A 8 -8.73 21.57 -23.79
C VAL A 8 -7.98 20.67 -24.77
N PRO A 9 -6.99 19.88 -24.31
CA PRO A 9 -6.18 19.05 -25.20
C PRO A 9 -7.07 18.13 -26.01
N LYS A 10 -6.68 17.86 -27.26
CA LYS A 10 -7.48 17.03 -28.16
C LYS A 10 -7.57 15.59 -27.63
N PRO A 11 -8.60 14.82 -28.01
CA PRO A 11 -8.77 13.45 -27.56
C PRO A 11 -7.52 12.57 -27.78
N GLU A 12 -6.78 12.78 -28.87
CA GLU A 12 -5.54 12.02 -29.14
C GLU A 12 -4.42 12.36 -28.15
N GLU A 13 -4.31 13.64 -27.75
CA GLU A 13 -3.34 14.11 -26.76
C GLU A 13 -3.67 13.60 -25.36
N ILE A 14 -4.96 13.62 -24.99
CA ILE A 14 -5.46 13.03 -23.73
C ILE A 14 -5.16 11.53 -23.72
N SER A 15 -5.44 10.82 -24.81
CA SER A 15 -5.15 9.39 -24.93
C SER A 15 -3.65 9.09 -24.77
N GLY A 16 -2.78 9.93 -25.34
CA GLY A 16 -1.34 9.80 -25.19
C GLY A 16 -0.87 9.99 -23.74
N ILE A 17 -1.41 11.00 -23.06
CA ILE A 17 -1.10 11.25 -21.63
C ILE A 17 -1.59 10.08 -20.77
N LEU A 18 -2.82 9.61 -20.98
CA LEU A 18 -3.37 8.48 -20.23
C LEU A 18 -2.61 7.19 -20.49
N ALA A 19 -2.16 6.95 -21.72
CA ALA A 19 -1.31 5.80 -22.05
C ALA A 19 0.05 5.88 -21.35
N ALA A 20 0.68 7.06 -21.31
CA ALA A 20 1.92 7.27 -20.58
C ALA A 20 1.74 7.04 -19.07
N VAL A 21 0.68 7.62 -18.48
CA VAL A 21 0.36 7.45 -17.06
C VAL A 21 0.08 5.97 -16.73
N SER A 22 -0.71 5.28 -17.55
CA SER A 22 -1.04 3.86 -17.37
C SER A 22 0.20 2.97 -17.45
N LYS A 23 1.25 3.37 -18.17
CA LYS A 23 2.52 2.63 -18.25
C LYS A 23 3.37 2.81 -17.00
N GLU A 24 3.36 3.99 -16.39
CA GLU A 24 4.19 4.32 -15.23
C GLU A 24 3.55 3.90 -13.89
N ILE A 25 2.21 3.96 -13.77
CA ILE A 25 1.48 3.59 -12.55
C ILE A 25 1.85 2.19 -12.02
N PRO A 26 1.90 1.12 -12.84
CA PRO A 26 2.27 -0.21 -12.36
C PRO A 26 3.66 -0.28 -11.73
N GLY A 27 4.61 0.48 -12.29
CA GLY A 27 5.99 0.58 -11.78
C GLY A 27 6.06 1.29 -10.43
N LEU A 28 5.32 2.39 -10.28
CA LEU A 28 5.21 3.12 -9.02
C LEU A 28 4.57 2.26 -7.92
N VAL A 29 3.47 1.58 -8.22
CA VAL A 29 2.81 0.67 -7.27
C VAL A 29 3.73 -0.50 -6.91
N ARG A 30 4.53 -1.01 -7.86
CA ARG A 30 5.55 -2.03 -7.57
C ARG A 30 6.64 -1.51 -6.65
N GLY A 31 7.19 -0.32 -6.89
CA GLY A 31 8.22 0.28 -6.04
C GLY A 31 7.74 0.48 -4.60
N VAL A 32 6.49 0.92 -4.39
CA VAL A 32 5.90 1.05 -3.05
C VAL A 32 5.77 -0.31 -2.37
N LEU A 33 5.25 -1.34 -3.06
CA LEU A 33 5.14 -2.68 -2.47
C LEU A 33 6.51 -3.28 -2.16
N ASP A 34 7.48 -3.16 -3.06
CA ASP A 34 8.84 -3.67 -2.84
C ASP A 34 9.51 -2.96 -1.66
N ALA A 35 9.26 -1.66 -1.46
CA ALA A 35 9.71 -0.95 -0.26
C ALA A 35 9.07 -1.51 1.01
N PHE A 36 7.76 -1.76 1.00
CA PHE A 36 7.00 -2.31 2.13
C PHE A 36 7.31 -3.79 2.44
N PHE A 37 7.69 -4.59 1.44
CA PHE A 37 8.04 -6.01 1.59
C PHE A 37 9.56 -6.26 1.53
N SER A 38 10.37 -5.20 1.55
CA SER A 38 11.82 -5.32 1.61
C SER A 38 12.24 -6.02 2.91
N PRO A 39 13.41 -6.68 2.95
CA PRO A 39 13.95 -7.27 4.18
C PRO A 39 14.07 -6.26 5.33
N GLU A 40 14.37 -5.00 5.01
CA GLU A 40 14.44 -3.89 5.96
C GLU A 40 13.07 -3.54 6.52
N ALA A 41 12.06 -3.38 5.67
CA ALA A 41 10.69 -3.13 6.12
C ALA A 41 10.11 -4.29 6.93
N ALA A 42 10.44 -5.54 6.56
CA ALA A 42 10.08 -6.72 7.35
C ALA A 42 10.75 -6.72 8.73
N ALA A 43 12.02 -6.33 8.83
CA ALA A 43 12.74 -6.21 10.10
C ALA A 43 12.14 -5.11 11.00
N ASP A 44 11.84 -3.95 10.43
CA ASP A 44 11.21 -2.83 11.15
C ASP A 44 9.79 -3.17 11.61
N MET A 45 9.03 -3.89 10.78
CA MET A 45 7.72 -4.41 11.16
C MET A 45 7.83 -5.40 12.31
N GLY A 46 8.78 -6.34 12.27
CA GLY A 46 9.05 -7.28 13.35
C GLY A 46 9.39 -6.59 14.67
N LYS A 47 10.24 -5.55 14.62
CA LYS A 47 10.59 -4.74 15.80
C LYS A 47 9.38 -4.00 16.37
N SER A 48 8.53 -3.46 15.50
CA SER A 48 7.31 -2.75 15.89
C SER A 48 6.31 -3.67 16.58
N VAL A 49 6.10 -4.86 16.02
CA VAL A 49 5.26 -5.92 16.61
C VAL A 49 5.79 -6.36 17.97
N ALA A 50 7.09 -6.60 18.10
CA ALA A 50 7.72 -6.99 19.35
C ALA A 50 7.59 -5.89 20.42
N THR A 51 7.76 -4.64 20.02
CA THR A 51 7.60 -3.47 20.90
C THR A 51 6.16 -3.36 21.37
N PHE A 52 5.18 -3.46 20.46
CA PHE A 52 3.76 -3.43 20.80
C PHE A 52 3.40 -4.51 21.83
N TYR A 53 3.77 -5.77 21.57
CA TYR A 53 3.54 -6.86 22.52
C TYR A 53 4.17 -6.60 23.90
N LYS A 54 5.41 -6.12 23.93
CA LYS A 54 6.13 -5.79 25.16
C LYS A 54 5.39 -4.69 25.94
N THR A 55 4.97 -3.62 25.27
CA THR A 55 4.24 -2.51 25.89
C THR A 55 2.89 -2.95 26.45
N LEU A 56 2.15 -3.84 25.77
CA LEU A 56 0.90 -4.40 26.30
C LEU A 56 1.15 -5.16 27.62
N LYS A 57 2.20 -6.00 27.65
CA LYS A 57 2.59 -6.73 28.87
C LYS A 57 3.02 -5.79 30.00
N GLU A 58 3.83 -4.78 29.69
CA GLU A 58 4.28 -3.78 30.66
C GLU A 58 3.11 -2.94 31.21
N GLY A 59 2.07 -2.73 30.39
CA GLY A 59 0.82 -2.10 30.79
C GLY A 59 -0.10 -2.99 31.65
N GLY A 60 0.32 -4.20 31.98
CA GLY A 60 -0.43 -5.13 32.83
C GLY A 60 -1.43 -6.03 32.09
N ILE A 61 -1.40 -6.06 30.75
CA ILE A 61 -2.24 -6.98 29.97
C ILE A 61 -1.67 -8.40 30.12
N PRO A 62 -2.51 -9.41 30.47
CA PRO A 62 -2.09 -10.79 30.57
C PRO A 62 -1.45 -11.30 29.27
N GLU A 63 -0.46 -12.18 29.39
CA GLU A 63 0.38 -12.63 28.26
C GLU A 63 -0.44 -13.16 27.07
N GLU A 64 -1.40 -14.03 27.33
CA GLU A 64 -2.26 -14.62 26.30
C GLU A 64 -3.07 -13.56 25.56
N GLN A 65 -3.60 -12.57 26.30
CA GLN A 65 -4.40 -11.50 25.73
C GLN A 65 -3.53 -10.51 24.94
N ALA A 66 -2.34 -10.17 25.43
CA ALA A 66 -1.38 -9.34 24.71
C ALA A 66 -0.92 -10.02 23.40
N LEU A 67 -0.71 -11.33 23.44
CA LEU A 67 -0.39 -12.13 22.26
C LEU A 67 -1.55 -12.14 21.26
N SER A 68 -2.79 -12.30 21.72
CA SER A 68 -3.98 -12.23 20.86
C SER A 68 -4.10 -10.88 20.17
N MET A 69 -4.03 -9.78 20.92
CA MET A 69 -4.12 -8.42 20.38
C MET A 69 -3.02 -8.13 19.34
N THR A 70 -1.81 -8.63 19.61
CA THR A 70 -0.68 -8.50 18.67
C THR A 70 -0.92 -9.28 17.38
N LYS A 71 -1.46 -10.51 17.47
CA LYS A 71 -1.83 -11.33 16.30
C LYS A 71 -2.96 -10.68 15.49
N ASP A 72 -3.95 -10.09 16.15
CA ASP A 72 -5.06 -9.41 15.49
C ASP A 72 -4.59 -8.15 14.74
N TYR A 73 -3.68 -7.39 15.35
CA TYR A 73 -3.04 -6.23 14.71
C TYR A 73 -2.26 -6.65 13.46
N LEU A 74 -1.41 -7.68 13.57
CA LEU A 74 -0.70 -8.27 12.43
C LEU A 74 -1.65 -8.78 11.34
N GLY A 75 -2.70 -9.49 11.74
CA GLY A 75 -3.69 -10.04 10.81
C GLY A 75 -4.41 -8.96 10.00
N THR A 76 -4.65 -7.79 10.61
CA THR A 76 -5.24 -6.63 9.93
C THR A 76 -4.29 -6.08 8.86
N LEU A 77 -2.99 -5.96 9.18
CA LEU A 77 -1.97 -5.50 8.24
C LEU A 77 -1.81 -6.47 7.05
N THR A 78 -1.78 -7.78 7.31
CA THR A 78 -1.68 -8.80 6.25
C THR A 78 -2.90 -8.78 5.33
N LYS A 79 -4.12 -8.72 5.88
CA LYS A 79 -5.36 -8.63 5.09
C LYS A 79 -5.40 -7.39 4.20
N TRP A 80 -4.96 -6.24 4.72
CA TRP A 80 -4.84 -5.03 3.93
C TRP A 80 -3.82 -5.21 2.79
N SER A 81 -2.68 -5.81 3.08
CA SER A 81 -1.63 -6.08 2.10
C SER A 81 -2.09 -7.06 1.00
N ASP A 82 -2.89 -8.07 1.34
CA ASP A 82 -3.46 -9.02 0.40
C ASP A 82 -4.56 -8.38 -0.46
N SER A 83 -5.35 -7.49 0.12
CA SER A 83 -6.36 -6.71 -0.62
C SER A 83 -5.69 -5.80 -1.66
N LEU A 84 -4.58 -5.15 -1.30
CA LEU A 84 -3.77 -4.35 -2.22
C LEU A 84 -3.13 -5.19 -3.32
N LYS A 85 -2.66 -6.41 -2.99
CA LYS A 85 -2.17 -7.37 -4.00
C LYS A 85 -3.29 -7.83 -4.94
N GLY A 86 -4.48 -8.12 -4.41
CA GLY A 86 -5.66 -8.53 -5.20
C GLY A 86 -6.10 -7.47 -6.21
N MET A 87 -6.03 -6.19 -5.84
CA MET A 87 -6.25 -5.06 -6.76
C MET A 87 -5.24 -5.03 -7.91
N LYS A 88 -4.05 -5.62 -7.72
CA LYS A 88 -2.97 -5.73 -8.72
C LYS A 88 -3.19 -6.85 -9.76
N PHE A 89 -4.13 -7.77 -9.54
CA PHE A 89 -4.40 -8.92 -10.43
C PHE A 89 -5.76 -8.84 -11.16
N GLY A 90 -6.52 -7.75 -11.01
CA GLY A 90 -7.88 -7.60 -11.55
C GLY A 90 -8.02 -6.92 -12.92
N HIS A 91 -6.99 -6.89 -13.77
CA HIS A 91 -7.12 -6.32 -15.12
C HIS A 91 -6.37 -7.15 -16.18
N HIS A 92 -6.91 -8.32 -16.48
CA HIS A 92 -6.60 -9.02 -17.73
C HIS A 92 -7.75 -9.97 -18.09
N GLU A 93 -8.82 -9.43 -18.67
CA GLU A 93 -9.78 -10.18 -19.50
C GLU A 93 -10.62 -9.16 -20.28
N GLY A 94 -10.46 -9.14 -21.61
CA GLY A 94 -11.12 -8.23 -22.56
C GLY A 94 -10.21 -7.77 -23.67
#